data_AF-A0A369LSZ7-F1
#
_entry.id   AF-A0A369LSZ7-F1
#
_cell.length_a   1.000
_cell.length_b   1.000
_cell.length_c   1.000
_cell.angle_alpha   90.00
_cell.angle_beta   90.00
_cell.angle_gamma   90.00
#
_symmetry.space_group_name_H-M   'P 1'
#
loop_
_entity.id
_entity.type
_entity.pdbx_description
1 polymer ?
#
loop_
_entity_poly.entity_id
_entity_poly.type
_entity_poly.pdbx_seq_one_letter_code
_entity_poly.pdbx_strand_id
1 'polypeptide(L)'
;MAKHEHDFRDGLDVCVGNYGYYNEGELHDTWMRLPMDPDKIEPWLRSHGLFDEEHEEIYISDYDALPFRCPEVFDEYAHLDELNVLAMQLTLLPDGALEHIDAAVEYGESLNHLDELMNLVAQADDLPVYDYEYDEMHVEDQWHETCLERSTPEENYAYTVLDGDSEFWALMNRGNGELLYCFDFNRYGEIAVNNGYVDLCETCYVDKRADWPALDEYSFEEIRDETVAEWRAHIAEGVVEKPVTPTDLARSASAAAATSAVIAASANQTAPKL
;
A
#
# COMPACT_ATOMS: atom_id res chain seq x y z
N MET A 1 11.12 6.74 4.06
CA MET A 1 9.87 7.02 3.32
C MET A 1 8.85 7.62 4.29
N ALA A 2 7.99 8.54 3.85
CA ALA A 2 6.87 8.94 4.68
C ALA A 2 5.95 7.73 4.85
N LYS A 3 5.60 7.36 6.10
CA LYS A 3 4.52 6.41 6.41
C LYS A 3 3.36 6.66 5.46
N HIS A 4 2.81 5.62 4.83
CA HIS A 4 1.56 5.75 4.09
C HIS A 4 0.57 6.50 4.99
N GLU A 5 0.12 7.67 4.53
CA GLU A 5 -0.84 8.50 5.27
C GLU A 5 -2.18 7.77 5.43
N HIS A 6 -2.40 6.73 4.61
CA HIS A 6 -3.54 5.83 4.60
C HIS A 6 -3.07 4.35 4.62
N ASP A 7 -3.55 3.56 5.58
CA ASP A 7 -3.40 2.09 5.52
C ASP A 7 -4.49 1.52 4.62
N PHE A 8 -4.12 1.06 3.43
CA PHE A 8 -5.07 0.55 2.44
C PHE A 8 -5.62 -0.84 2.78
N ARG A 9 -5.11 -1.49 3.84
CA ARG A 9 -5.69 -2.73 4.38
C ARG A 9 -7.03 -2.49 5.06
N ASP A 10 -7.33 -1.25 5.43
CA ASP A 10 -8.65 -0.88 5.94
C ASP A 10 -9.69 -0.71 4.81
N GLY A 11 -9.24 -0.67 3.55
CA GLY A 11 -10.06 -0.44 2.37
C GLY A 11 -9.76 0.85 1.60
N LEU A 12 -10.44 0.99 0.46
CA LEU A 12 -10.30 2.07 -0.51
C LEU A 12 -11.62 2.86 -0.63
N ASP A 13 -11.57 4.19 -0.65
CA ASP A 13 -12.74 5.03 -0.88
C ASP A 13 -12.73 5.60 -2.30
N VAL A 14 -13.80 5.34 -3.04
CA VAL A 14 -13.98 5.80 -4.42
C VAL A 14 -15.30 6.55 -4.57
N CYS A 15 -15.31 7.60 -5.38
CA CYS A 15 -16.53 8.31 -5.73
C CYS A 15 -17.09 7.72 -7.01
N VAL A 16 -18.31 7.19 -6.96
CA VAL A 16 -18.99 6.54 -8.09
C VAL A 16 -20.06 7.48 -8.63
N GLY A 17 -19.99 7.75 -9.93
CA GLY A 17 -21.00 8.49 -10.70
C GLY A 17 -21.72 7.63 -11.72
N ASN A 18 -22.68 8.21 -12.43
CA ASN A 18 -23.41 7.55 -13.53
C ASN A 18 -23.48 8.43 -14.79
N TYR A 19 -23.03 7.90 -15.93
CA TYR A 19 -22.96 8.65 -17.19
C TYR A 19 -24.33 9.05 -17.73
N GLY A 20 -25.34 8.21 -17.52
CA GLY A 20 -26.72 8.46 -17.93
C GLY A 20 -27.28 9.73 -17.30
N TYR A 21 -27.30 9.78 -15.97
CA TYR A 21 -27.71 10.97 -15.22
C TYR A 21 -26.88 12.21 -15.58
N TYR A 22 -25.55 12.05 -15.71
CA TYR A 22 -24.67 13.14 -16.10
C TYR A 22 -25.03 13.73 -17.47
N ASN A 23 -25.33 12.87 -18.46
CA ASN A 23 -25.75 13.28 -19.80
C ASN A 23 -27.11 14.00 -19.81
N GLU A 24 -27.97 13.73 -18.82
CA GLU A 24 -29.25 14.42 -18.61
C GLU A 24 -29.09 15.73 -17.82
N GLY A 25 -27.88 16.05 -17.36
CA GLY A 25 -27.57 17.25 -16.59
C GLY A 25 -27.79 17.10 -15.08
N GLU A 26 -27.95 15.88 -14.58
CA GLU A 26 -28.08 15.56 -13.17
C GLU A 26 -26.78 14.91 -12.66
N LEU A 27 -26.10 15.55 -11.72
CA LEU A 27 -24.87 14.99 -11.14
C LEU A 27 -25.23 14.08 -9.97
N HIS A 28 -25.19 12.77 -10.22
CA HIS A 28 -25.40 11.73 -9.23
C HIS A 28 -24.08 11.04 -8.93
N ASP A 29 -23.38 11.53 -7.91
CA ASP A 29 -22.10 11.00 -7.45
C ASP A 29 -22.19 10.67 -5.95
N THR A 30 -21.65 9.53 -5.53
CA THR A 30 -21.61 9.16 -4.11
C THR A 30 -20.36 8.34 -3.79
N TRP A 31 -19.77 8.61 -2.62
CA TRP A 31 -18.64 7.88 -2.07
C TRP A 31 -19.03 6.46 -1.62
N MET A 32 -18.26 5.48 -2.07
CA MET A 32 -18.35 4.07 -1.72
C MET A 32 -17.04 3.62 -1.07
N ARG A 33 -17.15 2.92 0.06
CA ARG A 33 -16.04 2.22 0.71
C ARG A 33 -15.93 0.79 0.14
N LEU A 34 -14.76 0.46 -0.36
CA LEU A 34 -14.33 -0.86 -0.81
C LEU A 34 -13.37 -1.47 0.23
N PRO A 35 -13.25 -2.81 0.33
CA PRO A 35 -13.99 -3.80 -0.45
C PRO A 35 -15.46 -3.93 0.01
N MET A 36 -16.31 -4.40 -0.89
CA MET A 36 -17.71 -4.76 -0.69
C MET A 36 -17.97 -6.12 -1.31
N ASP A 37 -18.80 -6.94 -0.66
CA ASP A 37 -19.21 -8.22 -1.26
C ASP A 37 -19.84 -7.96 -2.64
N PRO A 38 -19.40 -8.63 -3.73
CA PRO A 38 -19.88 -8.34 -5.08
C PRO A 38 -21.40 -8.44 -5.21
N ASP A 39 -22.06 -9.33 -4.45
CA ASP A 39 -23.52 -9.49 -4.45
C ASP A 39 -24.25 -8.30 -3.80
N LYS A 40 -23.52 -7.33 -3.25
CA LYS A 40 -24.05 -6.12 -2.59
C LYS A 40 -23.81 -4.83 -3.36
N ILE A 41 -22.91 -4.83 -4.35
CA ILE A 41 -22.56 -3.63 -5.12
C ILE A 41 -23.79 -3.08 -5.86
N GLU A 42 -24.44 -3.88 -6.71
CA GLU A 42 -25.62 -3.41 -7.46
C GLU A 42 -26.78 -2.97 -6.54
N PRO A 43 -27.19 -3.75 -5.50
CA PRO A 43 -28.17 -3.28 -4.52
C PRO A 43 -27.79 -1.94 -3.87
N TRP A 44 -26.50 -1.74 -3.57
CA TRP A 44 -26.01 -0.48 -3.01
C TRP A 44 -26.17 0.66 -4.02
N LEU A 45 -25.74 0.48 -5.26
CA LEU A 45 -25.83 1.50 -6.32
C LEU A 45 -27.28 1.93 -6.56
N ARG A 46 -28.20 0.97 -6.66
CA ARG A 46 -29.65 1.24 -6.79
C ARG A 46 -30.18 2.03 -5.59
N SER A 47 -29.79 1.67 -4.37
CA SER A 47 -30.28 2.35 -3.17
C SER A 47 -29.78 3.80 -3.02
N HIS A 48 -28.70 4.16 -3.72
CA HIS A 48 -28.13 5.51 -3.73
C HIS A 48 -28.48 6.31 -4.99
N GLY A 49 -29.35 5.79 -5.88
CA GLY A 49 -29.78 6.50 -7.09
C GLY A 49 -28.70 6.58 -8.17
N LEU A 50 -27.73 5.65 -8.15
CA LEU A 50 -26.65 5.55 -9.13
C LEU A 50 -26.90 4.50 -10.20
N PHE A 51 -27.98 3.71 -10.08
CA PHE A 51 -28.27 2.61 -10.99
C PHE A 51 -29.79 2.36 -11.08
N ASP A 52 -30.31 2.27 -12.30
CA ASP A 52 -31.68 1.83 -12.59
C ASP A 52 -31.75 1.12 -13.96
N GLU A 53 -32.95 0.82 -14.45
CA GLU A 53 -33.14 0.10 -15.73
C GLU A 53 -32.77 0.94 -16.98
N GLU A 54 -32.70 2.27 -16.86
CA GLU A 54 -32.36 3.19 -17.95
C GLU A 54 -30.92 3.75 -17.80
N HIS A 55 -30.32 3.61 -16.61
CA HIS A 55 -29.01 4.17 -16.26
C HIS A 55 -28.10 3.11 -15.62
N GLU A 56 -27.51 2.23 -16.44
CA GLU A 56 -26.63 1.13 -15.97
C GLU A 56 -25.13 1.51 -15.98
N GLU A 57 -24.74 2.55 -16.72
CA GLU A 57 -23.35 2.92 -16.97
C GLU A 57 -22.77 3.81 -15.86
N ILE A 58 -22.02 3.20 -14.94
CA ILE A 58 -21.28 3.91 -13.88
C ILE A 58 -19.86 4.30 -14.31
N TYR A 59 -19.26 5.26 -13.59
CA TYR A 59 -17.85 5.61 -13.70
C TYR A 59 -17.27 6.00 -12.35
N ILE A 60 -15.94 5.98 -12.24
CA ILE A 60 -15.22 6.49 -11.07
C ILE A 60 -14.92 7.96 -11.29
N SER A 61 -15.49 8.82 -10.46
CA SER A 61 -15.35 10.27 -10.59
C SER A 61 -14.19 10.85 -9.78
N ASP A 62 -13.82 10.19 -8.67
CA ASP A 62 -12.71 10.59 -7.81
C ASP A 62 -12.24 9.46 -6.90
N TYR A 63 -11.05 9.63 -6.31
CA TYR A 63 -10.46 8.73 -5.30
C TYR A 63 -10.07 9.55 -4.07
N ASP A 64 -10.31 9.04 -2.86
CA ASP A 64 -9.90 9.75 -1.63
C ASP A 64 -8.37 9.69 -1.45
N ALA A 65 -7.81 8.52 -1.75
CA ALA A 65 -6.36 8.27 -1.79
C ALA A 65 -6.07 7.11 -2.76
N LEU A 66 -4.85 7.06 -3.29
CA LEU A 66 -4.40 5.99 -4.20
C LEU A 66 -3.35 5.10 -3.51
N PRO A 67 -3.49 3.77 -3.58
CA PRO A 67 -2.51 2.84 -3.04
C PRO A 67 -1.28 2.80 -3.93
N PHE A 68 -0.12 2.76 -3.27
CA PHE A 68 1.21 2.78 -3.90
C PHE A 68 1.43 4.03 -4.76
N ARG A 69 2.65 4.49 -4.93
CA ARG A 69 2.92 5.76 -5.64
C ARG A 69 2.82 5.65 -7.18
N CYS A 70 1.75 5.01 -7.67
CA CYS A 70 1.49 4.73 -9.09
C CYS A 70 0.11 5.25 -9.53
N PRO A 71 -0.14 6.58 -9.51
CA PRO A 71 -1.43 7.14 -9.95
C PRO A 71 -1.78 6.82 -11.41
N GLU A 72 -0.80 6.41 -12.22
CA GLU A 72 -0.96 6.11 -13.64
C GLU A 72 -1.90 4.94 -13.91
N VAL A 73 -2.01 3.98 -12.99
CA VAL A 73 -2.90 2.81 -13.16
C VAL A 73 -4.35 3.08 -12.74
N PHE A 74 -4.62 4.23 -12.10
CA PHE A 74 -5.94 4.65 -11.62
C PHE A 74 -6.55 5.69 -12.57
N ASP A 75 -6.73 5.30 -13.83
CA ASP A 75 -7.24 6.18 -14.88
C ASP A 75 -8.77 6.14 -15.02
N GLU A 76 -9.28 6.74 -16.11
CA GLU A 76 -10.72 6.79 -16.41
C GLU A 76 -11.33 5.44 -16.80
N TYR A 77 -10.51 4.43 -17.08
CA TYR A 77 -10.93 3.09 -17.47
C TYR A 77 -10.96 2.11 -16.28
N ALA A 78 -10.48 2.52 -15.10
CA ALA A 78 -10.55 1.70 -13.90
C ALA A 78 -12.00 1.31 -13.57
N HIS A 79 -12.28 0.01 -13.56
CA HIS A 79 -13.63 -0.49 -13.32
C HIS A 79 -13.89 -0.73 -11.82
N LEU A 80 -15.13 -0.49 -11.39
CA LEU A 80 -15.51 -0.61 -9.96
C LEU A 80 -15.30 -2.03 -9.42
N ASP A 81 -15.50 -3.05 -10.23
CA ASP A 81 -15.26 -4.45 -9.85
C ASP A 81 -13.78 -4.76 -9.68
N GLU A 82 -12.91 -4.27 -10.57
CA GLU A 82 -11.45 -4.37 -10.44
C GLU A 82 -10.95 -3.67 -9.17
N LEU A 83 -11.37 -2.42 -8.95
CA LEU A 83 -11.03 -1.67 -7.73
C LEU A 83 -11.52 -2.37 -6.46
N ASN A 84 -12.69 -3.01 -6.53
CA ASN A 84 -13.24 -3.77 -5.42
C ASN A 84 -12.41 -5.03 -5.13
N VAL A 85 -11.96 -5.74 -6.17
CA VAL A 85 -11.06 -6.91 -6.02
C VAL A 85 -9.70 -6.47 -5.51
N LEU A 86 -9.10 -5.41 -6.05
CA LEU A 86 -7.84 -4.87 -5.53
C LEU A 86 -7.98 -4.53 -4.05
N ALA A 87 -9.04 -3.84 -3.64
CA ALA A 87 -9.27 -3.53 -2.24
C ALA A 87 -9.37 -4.82 -1.37
N MET A 88 -9.96 -5.91 -1.89
CA MET A 88 -9.95 -7.20 -1.19
C MET A 88 -8.54 -7.77 -1.07
N GLN A 89 -7.76 -7.78 -2.16
CA GLN A 89 -6.36 -8.24 -2.13
C GLN A 89 -5.56 -7.49 -1.06
N LEU A 90 -5.68 -6.16 -1.03
CA LEU A 90 -5.00 -5.33 -0.04
C LEU A 90 -5.39 -5.71 1.39
N THR A 91 -6.68 -5.96 1.67
CA THR A 91 -7.11 -6.38 3.02
C THR A 91 -6.63 -7.78 3.42
N LEU A 92 -6.24 -8.62 2.46
CA LEU A 92 -5.73 -9.98 2.69
C LEU A 92 -4.21 -10.04 2.85
N LEU A 93 -3.49 -8.96 2.53
CA LEU A 93 -2.04 -8.94 2.61
C LEU A 93 -1.55 -9.15 4.06
N PRO A 94 -0.50 -9.98 4.25
CA PRO A 94 0.13 -10.11 5.55
C PRO A 94 0.83 -8.80 5.97
N ASP A 95 1.14 -8.69 7.27
CA ASP A 95 1.94 -7.56 7.79
C ASP A 95 3.30 -7.48 7.07
N GLY A 96 3.69 -6.28 6.64
CA GLY A 96 4.96 -6.02 5.93
C GLY A 96 4.89 -6.16 4.40
N ALA A 97 3.85 -6.81 3.84
CA ALA A 97 3.75 -7.00 2.39
C ALA A 97 3.43 -5.68 1.65
N LEU A 98 2.79 -4.71 2.29
CA LEU A 98 2.55 -3.40 1.67
C LEU A 98 3.86 -2.69 1.34
N GLU A 99 4.81 -2.71 2.26
CA GLU A 99 6.14 -2.11 2.08
C GLU A 99 6.92 -2.80 0.95
N HIS A 100 6.75 -4.12 0.81
CA HIS A 100 7.38 -4.90 -0.26
C HIS A 100 6.78 -4.55 -1.62
N ILE A 101 5.45 -4.42 -1.69
CA ILE A 101 4.76 -4.01 -2.92
C ILE A 101 5.10 -2.57 -3.28
N ASP A 102 5.13 -1.63 -2.32
CA ASP A 102 5.51 -0.22 -2.60
C ASP A 102 6.93 -0.12 -3.17
N ALA A 103 7.88 -0.89 -2.60
CA ALA A 103 9.23 -0.99 -3.12
C ALA A 103 9.28 -1.63 -4.52
N ALA A 104 8.48 -2.68 -4.76
CA ALA A 104 8.39 -3.31 -6.07
C ALA A 104 7.78 -2.38 -7.12
N VAL A 105 6.78 -1.57 -6.77
CA VAL A 105 6.21 -0.54 -7.65
C VAL A 105 7.22 0.57 -7.94
N GLU A 106 8.00 1.01 -6.95
CA GLU A 106 8.98 2.08 -7.13
C GLU A 106 10.19 1.66 -7.98
N TYR A 107 10.69 0.44 -7.79
CA TYR A 107 11.95 -0.03 -8.39
C TYR A 107 11.77 -1.10 -9.48
N GLY A 108 10.55 -1.61 -9.69
CA GLY A 108 10.23 -2.62 -10.69
C GLY A 108 10.01 -2.06 -12.09
N GLU A 109 9.34 -2.85 -12.94
CA GLU A 109 8.86 -2.38 -14.24
C GLU A 109 7.71 -1.37 -14.05
N SER A 110 7.62 -0.38 -14.94
CA SER A 110 6.58 0.65 -14.85
C SER A 110 5.21 0.06 -15.14
N LEU A 111 4.29 0.19 -14.17
CA LEU A 111 2.90 -0.20 -14.30
C LEU A 111 2.12 0.86 -15.08
N ASN A 112 1.27 0.43 -16.01
CA ASN A 112 0.43 1.26 -16.86
C ASN A 112 -1.06 0.93 -16.72
N HIS A 113 -1.37 -0.26 -16.20
CA HIS A 113 -2.74 -0.75 -16.08
C HIS A 113 -3.01 -1.36 -14.70
N LEU A 114 -4.28 -1.32 -14.30
CA LEU A 114 -4.70 -1.79 -12.98
C LEU A 114 -4.49 -3.30 -12.80
N ASP A 115 -4.66 -4.08 -13.87
CA ASP A 115 -4.44 -5.53 -13.90
C ASP A 115 -2.97 -5.92 -13.64
N GLU A 116 -2.01 -5.11 -14.11
CA GLU A 116 -0.58 -5.28 -13.81
C GLU A 116 -0.30 -5.10 -12.32
N LEU A 117 -0.90 -4.08 -11.69
CA LEU A 117 -0.82 -3.89 -10.22
C LEU A 117 -1.46 -5.07 -9.49
N MET A 118 -2.63 -5.52 -9.91
CA MET A 118 -3.33 -6.66 -9.29
C MET A 118 -2.52 -7.95 -9.39
N ASN A 119 -1.84 -8.19 -10.52
CA ASN A 119 -0.91 -9.30 -10.70
C ASN A 119 0.30 -9.20 -9.77
N LEU A 120 0.86 -8.00 -9.59
CA LEU A 120 1.97 -7.78 -8.67
C LEU A 120 1.55 -8.07 -7.22
N VAL A 121 0.37 -7.60 -6.81
CA VAL A 121 -0.20 -7.86 -5.47
C VAL A 121 -0.49 -9.36 -5.28
N ALA A 122 -1.01 -10.05 -6.30
CA ALA A 122 -1.25 -11.50 -6.25
C ALA A 122 0.03 -12.33 -6.08
N GLN A 123 1.18 -11.76 -6.47
CA GLN A 123 2.50 -12.40 -6.41
C GLN A 123 3.39 -11.75 -5.34
N ALA A 124 2.80 -11.14 -4.29
CA ALA A 124 3.55 -10.43 -3.26
C ALA A 124 4.66 -11.27 -2.60
N ASP A 125 4.42 -12.57 -2.42
CA ASP A 125 5.38 -13.52 -1.82
C ASP A 125 6.57 -13.86 -2.75
N ASP A 126 6.43 -13.64 -4.06
CA ASP A 126 7.45 -13.92 -5.08
C ASP A 126 8.25 -12.67 -5.48
N LEU A 127 7.95 -11.52 -4.86
CA LEU A 127 8.68 -10.29 -5.11
C LEU A 127 10.15 -10.43 -4.67
N PRO A 128 11.11 -9.93 -5.46
CA PRO A 128 12.52 -9.93 -5.07
C PRO A 128 12.83 -8.80 -4.08
N VAL A 129 11.97 -8.64 -3.07
CA VAL A 129 12.06 -7.64 -2.02
C VAL A 129 12.19 -8.35 -0.68
N TYR A 130 13.17 -7.94 0.11
CA TYR A 130 13.55 -8.64 1.33
C TYR A 130 13.76 -7.64 2.46
N ASP A 131 13.27 -7.98 3.65
CA ASP A 131 13.56 -7.21 4.84
C ASP A 131 15.05 -7.27 5.19
N TYR A 132 15.55 -6.25 5.88
CA TYR A 132 16.84 -6.35 6.54
C TYR A 132 16.73 -7.33 7.71
N GLU A 133 17.59 -8.34 7.74
CA GLU A 133 17.60 -9.35 8.79
C GLU A 133 19.04 -9.68 9.18
N TYR A 134 19.41 -9.40 10.43
CA TYR A 134 20.74 -9.71 10.97
C TYR A 134 20.72 -9.79 12.51
N ASP A 135 21.73 -10.44 13.08
CA ASP A 135 21.87 -10.56 14.53
C ASP A 135 21.87 -9.18 15.21
N GLU A 136 21.19 -9.06 16.34
CA GLU A 136 21.09 -7.83 17.15
C GLU A 136 20.31 -6.66 16.50
N MET A 137 19.67 -6.83 15.33
CA MET A 137 18.91 -5.75 14.66
C MET A 137 17.83 -5.10 15.54
N HIS A 138 17.21 -5.88 16.44
CA HIS A 138 16.18 -5.41 17.37
C HIS A 138 16.72 -5.03 18.76
N VAL A 139 18.04 -5.00 18.95
CA VAL A 139 18.63 -4.52 20.21
C VAL A 139 18.39 -3.02 20.29
N GLU A 140 17.63 -2.64 21.30
CA GLU A 140 17.34 -1.24 21.60
C GLU A 140 18.47 -0.60 22.42
N ASP A 141 18.70 0.68 22.14
CA ASP A 141 19.55 1.51 22.99
C ASP A 141 18.76 2.19 24.12
N GLN A 142 19.41 3.10 24.84
CA GLN A 142 18.79 3.81 25.97
C GLN A 142 17.66 4.78 25.59
N TRP A 143 17.46 5.04 24.30
CA TRP A 143 16.38 5.86 23.75
C TRP A 143 15.25 5.03 23.12
N HIS A 144 15.34 3.69 23.17
CA HIS A 144 14.42 2.75 22.52
C HIS A 144 14.45 2.81 20.98
N GLU A 145 15.61 3.19 20.42
CA GLU A 145 15.87 3.05 18.98
C GLU A 145 16.61 1.73 18.77
N THR A 146 16.11 0.92 17.84
CA THR A 146 16.73 -0.36 17.46
C THR A 146 17.96 -0.12 16.60
N CYS A 147 18.85 -1.13 16.53
CA CYS A 147 19.97 -1.09 15.60
C CYS A 147 19.53 -0.87 14.15
N LEU A 148 18.42 -1.50 13.74
CA LEU A 148 17.82 -1.32 12.42
C LEU A 148 17.46 0.14 12.12
N GLU A 149 16.80 0.81 13.06
CA GLU A 149 16.33 2.20 12.89
C GLU A 149 17.48 3.21 12.87
N ARG A 150 18.55 2.96 13.64
CA ARG A 150 19.70 3.87 13.72
C ARG A 150 20.64 3.75 12.52
N SER A 151 20.77 2.55 11.96
CA SER A 151 21.68 2.30 10.85
C SER A 151 21.12 2.80 9.53
N THR A 152 22.02 3.15 8.61
CA THR A 152 21.57 3.53 7.26
C THR A 152 21.11 2.30 6.48
N PRO A 153 20.29 2.45 5.43
CA PRO A 153 19.93 1.34 4.55
C PRO A 153 21.15 0.56 4.03
N GLU A 154 22.24 1.26 3.70
CA GLU A 154 23.49 0.64 3.25
C GLU A 154 24.16 -0.22 4.33
N GLU A 155 24.14 0.24 5.59
CA GLU A 155 24.65 -0.54 6.72
C GLU A 155 23.75 -1.74 7.01
N ASN A 156 22.43 -1.55 7.04
CA ASN A 156 21.46 -2.62 7.26
C ASN A 156 21.59 -3.72 6.21
N TYR A 157 21.75 -3.34 4.94
CA TYR A 157 22.04 -4.27 3.86
C TYR A 157 23.37 -4.99 4.05
N ALA A 158 24.43 -4.27 4.40
CA ALA A 158 25.74 -4.86 4.63
C ALA A 158 25.72 -5.88 5.77
N TYR A 159 25.07 -5.56 6.90
CA TYR A 159 24.90 -6.50 7.99
C TYR A 159 24.08 -7.70 7.54
N THR A 160 22.94 -7.50 6.88
CA THR A 160 22.09 -8.60 6.35
C THR A 160 22.88 -9.58 5.49
N VAL A 161 23.66 -9.08 4.52
CA VAL A 161 24.43 -9.94 3.60
C VAL A 161 25.60 -10.64 4.29
N LEU A 162 26.22 -9.98 5.27
CA LEU A 162 27.43 -10.49 5.92
C LEU A 162 27.13 -11.34 7.16
N ASP A 163 25.93 -11.23 7.76
CA ASP A 163 25.54 -11.90 9.00
C ASP A 163 25.87 -13.40 8.99
N GLY A 164 25.45 -14.10 7.94
CA GLY A 164 25.72 -15.53 7.72
C GLY A 164 27.13 -15.88 7.22
N ASP A 165 27.98 -14.91 6.86
CA ASP A 165 29.31 -15.17 6.30
C ASP A 165 30.34 -15.46 7.41
N SER A 166 30.40 -16.74 7.79
CA SER A 166 31.34 -17.21 8.82
C SER A 166 32.82 -16.97 8.48
N GLU A 167 33.19 -16.92 7.20
CA GLU A 167 34.59 -16.68 6.80
C GLU A 167 34.94 -15.21 6.97
N PHE A 168 34.04 -14.30 6.56
CA PHE A 168 34.15 -12.87 6.82
C PHE A 168 34.29 -12.62 8.32
N TRP A 169 33.35 -13.09 9.15
CA TRP A 169 33.40 -12.84 10.59
C TRP A 169 34.63 -13.47 11.26
N ALA A 170 35.09 -14.65 10.83
CA ALA A 170 36.30 -15.27 11.35
C ALA A 170 37.57 -14.48 10.98
N LEU A 171 37.59 -13.82 9.83
CA LEU A 171 38.69 -12.92 9.43
C LEU A 171 38.63 -11.63 10.23
N MET A 172 37.47 -10.99 10.31
CA MET A 172 37.28 -9.69 10.92
C MET A 172 37.49 -9.71 12.44
N ASN A 173 37.16 -10.82 13.11
CA ASN A 173 37.35 -10.99 14.55
C ASN A 173 38.80 -11.39 14.96
N ARG A 174 39.74 -11.50 14.02
CA ARG A 174 41.15 -11.76 14.36
C ARG A 174 41.75 -10.60 15.14
N GLY A 175 42.73 -10.90 16.01
CA GLY A 175 43.47 -9.87 16.74
C GLY A 175 42.57 -8.99 17.62
N ASN A 176 41.60 -9.59 18.31
CA ASN A 176 40.59 -8.90 19.15
C ASN A 176 39.62 -7.99 18.36
N GLY A 177 39.38 -8.25 17.08
CA GLY A 177 38.40 -7.51 16.28
C GLY A 177 38.89 -6.15 15.76
N GLU A 178 40.20 -5.88 15.80
CA GLU A 178 40.76 -4.62 15.29
C GLU A 178 40.38 -4.33 13.82
N LEU A 179 40.22 -5.39 13.01
CA LEU A 179 39.84 -5.25 11.61
C LEU A 179 38.39 -4.77 11.44
N LEU A 180 37.47 -5.11 12.35
CA LEU A 180 36.07 -4.64 12.29
C LEU A 180 36.01 -3.11 12.29
N TYR A 181 36.84 -2.46 13.10
CA TYR A 181 36.93 -1.00 13.15
C TYR A 181 37.47 -0.36 11.87
N CYS A 182 38.05 -1.14 10.96
CA CYS A 182 38.57 -0.67 9.67
C CYS A 182 37.61 -0.96 8.51
N PHE A 183 36.54 -1.72 8.73
CA PHE A 183 35.58 -2.06 7.70
C PHE A 183 34.44 -1.05 7.67
N ASP A 184 34.16 -0.54 6.48
CA ASP A 184 33.13 0.47 6.26
C ASP A 184 31.88 -0.22 5.68
N PHE A 185 30.95 -0.56 6.56
CA PHE A 185 29.70 -1.25 6.22
C PHE A 185 28.81 -0.38 5.33
N ASN A 186 28.74 0.92 5.61
CA ASN A 186 28.00 1.86 4.76
C ASN A 186 28.56 1.86 3.33
N ARG A 187 29.89 1.94 3.19
CA ARG A 187 30.52 1.90 1.86
C ARG A 187 30.29 0.57 1.12
N TYR A 188 30.15 -0.55 1.85
CA TYR A 188 29.80 -1.83 1.26
C TYR A 188 28.42 -1.79 0.58
N GLY A 189 27.40 -1.28 1.28
CA GLY A 189 26.06 -1.11 0.73
C GLY A 189 26.03 -0.11 -0.44
N GLU A 190 26.72 1.03 -0.32
CA GLU A 190 26.86 1.99 -1.42
C GLU A 190 27.44 1.35 -2.69
N ILE A 191 28.43 0.48 -2.56
CA ILE A 191 29.03 -0.22 -3.71
C ILE A 191 28.00 -1.16 -4.35
N ALA A 192 27.17 -1.84 -3.57
CA ALA A 192 26.11 -2.70 -4.10
C ALA A 192 25.09 -1.90 -4.93
N VAL A 193 24.61 -0.77 -4.41
CA VAL A 193 23.73 0.14 -5.15
C VAL A 193 24.40 0.68 -6.42
N ASN A 194 25.63 1.18 -6.32
CA ASN A 194 26.36 1.73 -7.47
C ASN A 194 26.63 0.71 -8.59
N ASN A 195 26.70 -0.57 -8.25
CA ASN A 195 26.86 -1.64 -9.23
C ASN A 195 25.52 -2.13 -9.81
N GLY A 196 24.38 -1.55 -9.40
CA GLY A 196 23.05 -1.93 -9.85
C GLY A 196 22.62 -3.30 -9.32
N TYR A 197 23.11 -3.69 -8.15
CA TYR A 197 22.81 -4.99 -7.56
C TYR A 197 21.53 -4.99 -6.75
N VAL A 198 21.27 -3.87 -6.07
CA VAL A 198 20.13 -3.69 -5.18
C VAL A 198 19.68 -2.24 -5.21
N ASP A 199 18.41 -2.02 -4.91
CA ASP A 199 17.88 -0.73 -4.48
C ASP A 199 17.52 -0.85 -2.99
N LEU A 200 17.92 0.13 -2.17
CA LEU A 200 17.81 0.06 -0.71
C LEU A 200 16.69 0.98 -0.21
N CYS A 201 15.73 0.42 0.52
CA CYS A 201 14.65 1.14 1.18
C CYS A 201 14.95 1.29 2.68
N GLU A 202 14.04 1.93 3.42
CA GLU A 202 14.21 2.17 4.85
C GLU A 202 14.17 0.86 5.67
N THR A 203 13.27 -0.07 5.32
CA THR A 203 13.04 -1.32 6.07
C THR A 203 13.39 -2.59 5.28
N CYS A 204 13.53 -2.48 3.97
CA CYS A 204 13.79 -3.59 3.05
C CYS A 204 14.76 -3.20 1.93
N TYR A 205 15.12 -4.16 1.08
CA TYR A 205 15.87 -3.94 -0.15
C TYR A 205 15.31 -4.75 -1.30
N VAL A 206 15.49 -4.25 -2.52
CA VAL A 206 15.09 -4.90 -3.77
C VAL A 206 16.31 -5.55 -4.40
N ASP A 207 16.30 -6.85 -4.65
CA ASP A 207 17.37 -7.54 -5.39
C ASP A 207 17.16 -7.40 -6.90
N LYS A 208 17.99 -6.56 -7.53
CA LYS A 208 17.92 -6.28 -8.97
C LYS A 208 18.49 -7.39 -9.84
N ARG A 209 19.04 -8.44 -9.23
CA ARG A 209 19.61 -9.61 -9.93
C ARG A 209 18.68 -10.82 -9.92
N ALA A 210 17.63 -10.80 -9.11
CA ALA A 210 16.61 -11.83 -9.06
C ALA A 210 15.64 -11.72 -10.25
N ASP A 211 14.95 -12.83 -10.53
CA ASP A 211 13.87 -12.84 -11.50
C ASP A 211 12.65 -12.11 -10.93
N TRP A 212 11.99 -11.31 -11.76
CA TRP A 212 10.78 -10.58 -11.39
C TRP A 212 9.53 -11.33 -11.85
N PRO A 213 8.43 -11.28 -11.09
CA PRO A 213 7.17 -11.87 -11.51
C PRO A 213 6.65 -11.21 -12.79
N ALA A 214 5.90 -11.98 -13.58
CA ALA A 214 5.24 -11.45 -14.76
C ALA A 214 4.03 -10.58 -14.35
N LEU A 215 3.85 -9.44 -15.01
CA LEU A 215 2.72 -8.54 -14.75
C LEU A 215 1.40 -9.04 -15.36
N ASP A 216 1.44 -10.12 -16.13
CA ASP A 216 0.31 -10.73 -16.84
C ASP A 216 0.18 -12.25 -16.59
N GLU A 217 0.70 -12.74 -15.46
CA GLU A 217 0.67 -14.18 -15.11
C GLU A 217 -0.77 -14.69 -14.97
N TYR A 218 -1.64 -13.91 -14.31
CA TYR A 218 -3.02 -14.26 -14.03
C TYR A 218 -4.01 -13.36 -14.76
N SER A 219 -5.08 -13.97 -15.27
CA SER A 219 -6.23 -13.22 -15.75
C SER A 219 -6.97 -12.54 -14.60
N PHE A 220 -7.73 -11.48 -14.91
CA PHE A 220 -8.58 -10.83 -13.93
C PHE A 220 -9.61 -11.80 -13.32
N GLU A 221 -10.19 -12.71 -14.11
CA GLU A 221 -11.14 -13.70 -13.58
C GLU A 221 -10.52 -14.65 -12.56
N GLU A 222 -9.27 -15.08 -12.78
CA GLU A 222 -8.53 -15.93 -11.85
C GLU A 222 -8.27 -15.18 -10.54
N ILE A 223 -7.70 -13.97 -10.62
CA ILE A 223 -7.45 -13.12 -9.45
C ILE A 223 -8.75 -12.87 -8.69
N ARG A 224 -9.83 -12.48 -9.38
CA ARG A 224 -11.13 -12.19 -8.78
C ARG A 224 -11.69 -13.42 -8.06
N ASP A 225 -11.76 -14.56 -8.74
CA ASP A 225 -12.44 -15.74 -8.21
C ASP A 225 -11.72 -16.27 -6.96
N GLU A 226 -10.38 -16.26 -6.95
CA GLU A 226 -9.57 -16.64 -5.79
C GLU A 226 -9.69 -15.62 -4.65
N THR A 227 -9.46 -14.34 -4.94
CA THR A 227 -9.51 -13.25 -3.95
C THR A 227 -10.87 -13.16 -3.27
N VAL A 228 -11.96 -13.19 -4.04
CA VAL A 228 -13.33 -13.10 -3.48
C VAL A 228 -13.64 -14.31 -2.60
N ALA A 229 -13.19 -15.51 -2.97
CA ALA A 229 -13.39 -16.71 -2.18
C ALA A 229 -12.64 -16.64 -0.84
N GLU A 230 -11.37 -16.23 -0.88
CA GLU A 230 -10.53 -16.08 0.32
C GLU A 230 -11.02 -14.97 1.25
N TRP A 231 -11.37 -13.81 0.69
CA TRP A 231 -11.90 -12.67 1.44
C TRP A 231 -13.20 -13.02 2.17
N ARG A 232 -14.12 -13.71 1.48
CA ARG A 232 -15.37 -14.20 2.10
C ARG A 232 -15.10 -15.19 3.23
N ALA A 233 -14.09 -16.06 3.10
CA ALA A 233 -13.69 -16.98 4.15
C ALA A 233 -13.16 -16.21 5.38
N HIS A 234 -12.27 -15.25 5.18
CA HIS A 234 -11.71 -14.41 6.25
C HIS A 234 -12.78 -13.59 7.00
N ILE A 235 -13.78 -13.05 6.29
CA ILE A 235 -14.93 -12.39 6.93
C ILE A 235 -15.76 -13.37 7.75
N ALA A 236 -15.98 -14.59 7.26
CA ALA A 236 -16.75 -15.61 7.98
C ALA A 236 -16.05 -16.06 9.27
N GLU A 237 -14.72 -16.06 9.28
CA GLU A 237 -13.87 -16.38 10.43
C GLU A 237 -13.67 -15.19 11.38
N GLY A 238 -14.04 -13.98 10.96
CA GLY A 238 -13.88 -12.74 11.73
C GLY A 238 -12.43 -12.24 11.77
N VAL A 239 -11.60 -12.65 10.82
CA VAL A 239 -10.20 -12.24 10.67
C VAL A 239 -10.11 -10.86 9.99
N VAL A 240 -11.03 -10.58 9.06
CA VAL A 240 -11.22 -9.25 8.44
C VAL A 240 -12.49 -8.62 9.02
N GLU A 241 -12.41 -7.37 9.47
CA GLU A 241 -13.60 -6.64 9.92
C GLU A 241 -14.57 -6.42 8.75
N LYS A 242 -15.88 -6.46 9.02
CA LYS A 242 -16.86 -6.15 7.99
C LYS A 242 -16.67 -4.71 7.50
N PRO A 243 -16.82 -4.45 6.18
CA PRO A 243 -16.74 -3.10 5.65
C PRO A 243 -17.66 -2.18 6.44
N VAL A 244 -17.10 -1.08 6.96
CA VAL A 244 -17.86 -0.07 7.69
C VAL A 244 -18.87 0.54 6.72
N THR A 245 -20.16 0.50 7.07
CA THR A 245 -21.19 1.11 6.23
C THR A 245 -21.00 2.63 6.17
N PRO A 246 -21.14 3.28 5.00
CA PRO A 246 -20.94 4.73 4.84
C PRO A 246 -21.75 5.62 5.80
N THR A 247 -22.84 5.10 6.39
CA THR A 247 -23.63 5.80 7.41
C THR A 247 -22.82 6.14 8.66
N ASP A 248 -21.78 5.37 9.00
CA ASP A 248 -20.88 5.65 10.12
C ASP A 248 -19.77 6.64 9.75
N LEU A 249 -19.30 6.63 8.49
CA LEU A 249 -18.33 7.59 7.94
C LEU A 249 -18.95 8.98 7.72
N ALA A 250 -20.21 9.06 7.26
CA ALA A 250 -20.95 10.32 7.16
C ALA A 250 -21.11 11.01 8.53
N ARG A 251 -21.17 10.23 9.61
CA ARG A 251 -21.25 10.75 10.99
C ARG A 251 -19.90 11.26 11.51
N SER A 252 -18.79 10.64 11.13
CA SER A 252 -17.44 11.09 11.50
C SER A 252 -16.98 12.28 10.66
N ALA A 253 -17.21 12.27 9.35
CA ALA A 253 -16.91 13.39 8.44
C ALA A 253 -17.73 14.64 8.77
N SER A 254 -19.03 14.49 9.09
CA SER A 254 -19.86 15.61 9.56
C SER A 254 -19.40 16.16 10.91
N ALA A 255 -18.92 15.32 11.83
CA ALA A 255 -18.35 15.76 13.11
C ALA A 255 -16.99 16.47 12.95
N ALA A 256 -16.14 16.01 12.04
CA ALA A 256 -14.86 16.65 11.71
C ALA A 256 -15.05 18.00 11.01
N ALA A 257 -15.95 18.07 10.02
CA ALA A 257 -16.30 19.32 9.34
C ALA A 257 -16.94 20.35 10.29
N ALA A 258 -17.81 19.91 11.21
CA ALA A 258 -18.41 20.78 12.22
C ALA A 258 -17.37 21.31 13.22
N THR A 259 -16.38 20.50 13.60
CA THR A 259 -15.32 20.91 14.53
C THR A 259 -14.37 21.92 13.88
N SER A 260 -13.99 21.71 12.62
CA SER A 260 -13.16 22.64 11.84
C SER A 260 -13.86 23.98 11.59
N ALA A 261 -15.18 23.97 11.33
CA ALA A 261 -15.96 25.20 11.16
C ALA A 261 -16.06 26.02 12.46
N VAL A 262 -16.16 25.36 13.63
CA VAL A 262 -16.19 26.04 14.94
C VAL A 262 -14.82 26.66 15.27
N ILE A 263 -13.72 25.97 14.97
CA ILE A 263 -12.36 26.49 15.19
C ILE A 263 -12.08 27.69 14.27
N ALA A 264 -12.46 27.62 13.01
CA ALA A 264 -12.31 28.73 12.06
C ALA A 264 -13.16 29.96 12.45
N ALA A 265 -14.37 29.75 12.97
CA ALA A 265 -15.24 30.83 13.45
C ALA A 265 -14.69 31.52 14.71
N SER A 266 -14.04 30.78 15.63
CA SER A 266 -13.39 31.36 16.81
C SER A 266 -12.09 32.12 16.50
N ALA A 267 -11.34 31.70 15.49
CA ALA A 267 -10.12 32.40 15.04
C ALA A 267 -10.43 33.77 14.39
N ASN A 268 -11.55 33.88 13.67
CA ASN A 268 -11.93 35.14 13.00
C ASN A 268 -12.54 36.21 13.93
N GLN A 269 -12.88 35.86 15.18
CA GLN A 269 -13.39 36.81 16.18
C GLN A 269 -12.27 37.41 17.06
N THR A 270 -11.05 36.87 17.01
CA THR A 270 -9.93 37.29 17.86
C THR A 270 -8.88 38.13 17.14
N ALA A 271 -9.03 38.38 15.83
CA ALA A 271 -8.16 39.30 15.10
C ALA A 271 -8.48 40.77 15.48
N PRO A 272 -7.53 41.54 16.07
CA PRO A 272 -7.74 42.95 16.36
C PRO A 272 -7.77 43.73 15.03
N LYS A 273 -8.82 44.53 14.83
CA LYS A 273 -8.89 45.48 13.71
C LYS A 273 -7.77 46.52 13.89
N LEU A 274 -6.77 46.48 13.00
CA LEU A 274 -5.82 47.57 12.76
C LEU A 274 -6.42 48.55 11.74
#